data_AF-A0A2D3VTF3-F1
#
_entry.id   AF-A0A2D3VTF3-F1
#
_cell.length_a   1.000
_cell.length_b   1.000
_cell.length_c   1.000
_cell.angle_alpha   90.00
_cell.angle_beta   90.00
_cell.angle_gamma   90.00
#
_symmetry.space_group_name_H-M   'P 1'
#
loop_
_entity.id
_entity.type
_entity.pdbx_description
1 polymer ?
#
loop_
_entity_poly.entity_id
_entity_poly.type
_entity_poly.pdbx_seq_one_letter_code
_entity_poly.pdbx_strand_id
1 'polypeptide(L)'
;MGSAKDANGNQTMQCQSCHGNMSDVGNSARTGWLDQPNCQVCHENGQRHTSALVNGSLRQVVDTKFATNPNAPAPGRSLYRYSTGHGDLQCSSCHGSTHAIFPTSHAADNVYSENLQGHSGTVAECTSCHTTMPSTTTGGPHGMHTVGQSWVSSHENVAENNAAQCTTCHGADYRGSVLSKTFSARTLNADGKTKNYAKGAVVGCYDCHGKEW
;
A
#
# COMPACT_ATOMS: atom_id res chain seq x y z
N MET A 1 -9.47 11.18 8.95
CA MET A 1 -10.03 10.45 7.79
C MET A 1 -9.10 10.57 6.59
N GLY A 2 -9.06 9.56 5.72
CA GLY A 2 -8.29 9.64 4.47
C GLY A 2 -8.82 10.72 3.53
N SER A 3 -7.96 11.25 2.67
CA SER A 3 -8.30 12.35 1.73
C SER A 3 -8.72 11.89 0.33
N ALA A 4 -8.91 10.59 0.12
CA ALA A 4 -9.28 10.04 -1.18
C ALA A 4 -10.69 10.46 -1.60
N LYS A 5 -10.80 11.12 -2.76
CA LYS A 5 -12.04 11.63 -3.35
C LYS A 5 -12.26 11.08 -4.76
N ASP A 6 -13.52 10.90 -5.14
CA ASP A 6 -13.92 10.60 -6.51
C ASP A 6 -13.86 11.85 -7.40
N ALA A 7 -14.19 11.70 -8.69
CA ALA A 7 -14.17 12.80 -9.66
C ALA A 7 -15.16 13.94 -9.32
N ASN A 8 -16.17 13.67 -8.50
CA ASN A 8 -17.17 14.62 -8.05
C ASN A 8 -16.80 15.28 -6.71
N GLY A 9 -15.63 14.93 -6.14
CA GLY A 9 -15.16 15.45 -4.86
C GLY A 9 -15.73 14.75 -3.63
N ASN A 10 -16.51 13.66 -3.80
CA ASN A 10 -17.02 12.88 -2.68
C ASN A 10 -15.94 11.97 -2.12
N GLN A 11 -15.92 11.76 -0.81
CA GLN A 11 -14.98 10.82 -0.19
C GLN A 11 -15.22 9.40 -0.70
N THR A 12 -14.17 8.71 -1.14
CA THR A 12 -14.27 7.34 -1.68
C THR A 12 -14.49 6.29 -0.61
N MET A 13 -14.32 6.65 0.67
CA MET A 13 -14.55 5.78 1.83
C MET A 13 -15.16 6.59 2.97
N GLN A 14 -16.08 5.96 3.71
CA GLN A 14 -16.78 6.52 4.86
C GLN A 14 -16.62 5.61 6.08
N CYS A 15 -17.08 6.05 7.25
CA CYS A 15 -17.06 5.23 8.47
C CYS A 15 -17.70 3.85 8.23
N GLN A 16 -18.80 3.83 7.49
CA GLN A 16 -19.60 2.66 7.15
C GLN A 16 -18.87 1.70 6.20
N SER A 17 -17.94 2.20 5.38
CA SER A 17 -17.10 1.37 4.51
C SER A 17 -16.28 0.35 5.32
N CYS A 18 -15.96 0.68 6.58
CA CYS A 18 -15.19 -0.20 7.46
C CYS A 18 -16.08 -0.82 8.55
N HIS A 19 -16.97 -0.02 9.15
CA HIS A 19 -17.68 -0.40 10.37
C HIS A 19 -19.11 -0.88 10.17
N GLY A 20 -19.67 -0.74 8.96
CA GLY A 20 -21.08 -1.00 8.70
C GLY A 20 -21.99 0.09 9.25
N ASN A 21 -23.27 -0.25 9.39
CA ASN A 21 -24.28 0.65 9.94
C ASN A 21 -24.14 0.77 11.46
N MET A 22 -24.80 1.76 12.06
CA MET A 22 -24.78 1.95 13.51
C MET A 22 -25.34 0.75 14.29
N SER A 23 -26.23 -0.05 13.70
CA SER A 23 -26.69 -1.33 14.26
C SER A 23 -25.57 -2.35 14.38
N ASP A 24 -24.63 -2.38 13.43
CA ASP A 24 -23.49 -3.30 13.42
C ASP A 24 -22.45 -2.85 14.46
N VAL A 25 -22.27 -1.54 14.60
CA VAL A 25 -21.42 -0.93 15.63
C VAL A 25 -21.97 -1.16 17.04
N GLY A 26 -23.29 -1.02 17.21
CA GLY A 26 -23.99 -1.19 18.49
C GLY A 26 -24.34 -2.65 18.83
N ASN A 27 -23.96 -3.62 18.00
CA ASN A 27 -24.25 -5.02 18.24
C ASN A 27 -23.57 -5.49 19.54
N SER A 28 -24.33 -6.07 20.47
CA SER A 28 -23.82 -6.54 21.76
C SER A 28 -22.81 -7.68 21.65
N ALA A 29 -22.76 -8.38 20.52
CA ALA A 29 -21.75 -9.40 20.24
C ALA A 29 -20.39 -8.79 19.82
N ARG A 30 -20.35 -7.49 19.49
CA ARG A 30 -19.12 -6.81 19.11
C ARG A 30 -18.30 -6.45 20.34
N THR A 31 -17.03 -6.82 20.32
CA THR A 31 -16.00 -6.38 21.24
C THR A 31 -15.38 -5.06 20.76
N GLY A 32 -16.19 -4.01 20.72
CA GLY A 32 -15.77 -2.62 20.49
C GLY A 32 -14.63 -2.42 19.48
N TRP A 33 -13.52 -1.83 19.96
CA TRP A 33 -12.34 -1.50 19.17
C TRP A 33 -11.46 -2.72 18.84
N LEU A 34 -11.69 -3.88 19.45
CA LEU A 34 -10.96 -5.12 19.16
C LEU A 34 -11.47 -5.82 17.88
N ASP A 35 -12.67 -5.48 17.40
CA ASP A 35 -13.27 -5.97 16.14
C ASP A 35 -13.10 -4.98 14.98
N GLN A 36 -12.01 -4.22 14.95
CA GLN A 36 -11.71 -3.39 13.79
C GLN A 36 -11.34 -4.25 12.59
N PRO A 37 -11.79 -3.89 11.36
CA PRO A 37 -11.33 -4.55 10.15
C PRO A 37 -9.80 -4.49 10.05
N ASN A 38 -9.22 -5.55 9.53
CA ASN A 38 -7.79 -5.60 9.24
C ASN A 38 -7.51 -5.14 7.79
N CYS A 39 -6.24 -4.93 7.48
CA CYS A 39 -5.81 -4.35 6.21
C CYS A 39 -6.16 -5.26 5.01
N GLN A 40 -5.94 -6.55 5.18
CA GLN A 40 -6.10 -7.55 4.13
C GLN A 40 -7.56 -7.81 3.72
N VAL A 41 -8.55 -7.35 4.52
CA VAL A 41 -9.97 -7.35 4.10
C VAL A 41 -10.23 -6.37 2.94
N CYS A 42 -9.41 -5.35 2.76
CA CYS A 42 -9.51 -4.44 1.60
C CYS A 42 -8.32 -4.53 0.64
N HIS A 43 -7.17 -4.97 1.13
CA HIS A 43 -5.91 -5.04 0.39
C HIS A 43 -5.53 -6.49 0.13
N GLU A 44 -6.06 -7.05 -0.95
CA GLU A 44 -5.83 -8.45 -1.32
C GLU A 44 -5.66 -8.62 -2.82
N ASN A 45 -4.86 -9.62 -3.22
CA ASN A 45 -4.74 -10.08 -4.61
C ASN A 45 -4.41 -8.95 -5.60
N GLY A 46 -3.53 -8.03 -5.19
CA GLY A 46 -3.16 -6.88 -6.00
C GLY A 46 -4.24 -5.80 -6.14
N GLN A 47 -5.37 -5.92 -5.43
CA GLN A 47 -6.50 -4.99 -5.47
C GLN A 47 -6.58 -4.15 -4.20
N ARG A 48 -7.32 -3.04 -4.32
CA ARG A 48 -7.68 -2.19 -3.18
C ARG A 48 -9.16 -1.86 -3.23
N HIS A 49 -9.92 -2.45 -2.33
CA HIS A 49 -11.35 -2.22 -2.18
C HIS A 49 -11.63 -0.93 -1.39
N THR A 50 -12.74 -0.26 -1.72
CA THR A 50 -13.22 0.95 -1.01
C THR A 50 -14.18 0.63 0.14
N SER A 51 -14.45 -0.65 0.39
CA SER A 51 -15.27 -1.12 1.50
C SER A 51 -14.75 -2.45 1.98
N ALA A 52 -14.62 -2.61 3.29
CA ALA A 52 -14.30 -3.86 3.95
C ALA A 52 -15.46 -4.85 3.92
N LEU A 53 -16.67 -4.39 3.56
CA LEU A 53 -17.90 -5.15 3.67
C LEU A 53 -18.43 -5.60 2.31
N VAL A 54 -18.96 -6.82 2.29
CA VAL A 54 -19.80 -7.40 1.24
C VAL A 54 -21.05 -7.96 1.92
N ASN A 55 -22.22 -7.44 1.55
CA ASN A 55 -23.51 -7.83 2.15
C ASN A 55 -23.50 -7.76 3.70
N GLY A 56 -22.87 -6.73 4.27
CA GLY A 56 -22.79 -6.51 5.71
C GLY A 56 -21.74 -7.35 6.46
N SER A 57 -21.07 -8.29 5.78
CA SER A 57 -19.98 -9.09 6.37
C SER A 57 -18.63 -8.63 5.86
N LEU A 58 -17.57 -8.83 6.65
CA LEU A 58 -16.20 -8.57 6.19
C LEU A 58 -15.90 -9.43 4.94
N ARG A 59 -15.16 -8.86 3.98
CA ARG A 59 -14.66 -9.62 2.83
C ARG A 59 -13.85 -10.81 3.31
N GLN A 60 -14.00 -11.92 2.59
CA GLN A 60 -13.12 -13.07 2.76
C GLN A 60 -11.73 -12.67 2.29
N VAL A 61 -10.75 -12.91 3.14
CA VAL A 61 -9.34 -12.67 2.85
C VAL A 61 -8.78 -13.85 2.06
N VAL A 62 -8.19 -13.60 0.88
CA VAL A 62 -7.49 -14.63 0.10
C VAL A 62 -5.98 -14.38 -0.03
N ASP A 63 -5.48 -13.23 0.44
CA ASP A 63 -4.08 -12.83 0.39
C ASP A 63 -3.67 -12.16 1.71
N THR A 64 -2.46 -12.49 2.21
CA THR A 64 -1.91 -11.97 3.47
C THR A 64 -0.74 -11.01 3.28
N LYS A 65 -0.42 -10.57 2.05
CA LYS A 65 0.68 -9.63 1.76
C LYS A 65 0.62 -8.34 2.56
N PHE A 66 -0.59 -7.86 2.82
CA PHE A 66 -0.86 -6.66 3.60
C PHE A 66 -1.45 -6.98 4.97
N ALA A 67 -1.33 -8.23 5.44
CA ALA A 67 -2.00 -8.64 6.66
C ALA A 67 -1.41 -8.00 7.91
N THR A 68 -2.29 -7.64 8.85
CA THR A 68 -1.90 -7.38 10.24
C THR A 68 -1.42 -8.67 10.91
N ASN A 69 -0.64 -8.55 12.00
CA ASN A 69 -0.15 -9.74 12.69
C ASN A 69 -1.31 -10.47 13.39
N PRO A 70 -1.39 -11.80 13.25
CA PRO A 70 -2.38 -12.60 13.95
C PRO A 70 -2.11 -12.60 15.46
N ASN A 71 -3.18 -12.75 16.24
CA ASN A 71 -3.16 -12.78 17.71
C ASN A 71 -2.55 -11.54 18.40
N ALA A 72 -2.63 -10.37 17.75
CA ALA A 72 -2.16 -9.10 18.26
C ALA A 72 -3.35 -8.14 18.54
N PRO A 73 -3.63 -7.75 19.79
CA PRO A 73 -2.85 -7.96 21.02
C PRO A 73 -3.22 -9.22 21.82
N ALA A 74 -4.23 -9.98 21.37
CA ALA A 74 -4.76 -11.14 22.08
C ALA A 74 -5.17 -12.23 21.08
N PRO A 75 -5.35 -13.49 21.52
CA PRO A 75 -5.80 -14.58 20.66
C PRO A 75 -7.05 -14.20 19.85
N GLY A 76 -7.03 -14.47 18.55
CA GLY A 76 -8.11 -14.15 17.61
C GLY A 76 -8.21 -12.68 17.21
N ARG A 77 -7.25 -11.81 17.59
CA ARG A 77 -7.21 -10.39 17.20
C ARG A 77 -6.08 -10.10 16.23
N SER A 78 -6.26 -9.15 15.31
CA SER A 78 -5.20 -8.76 14.35
C SER A 78 -5.25 -7.26 14.09
N LEU A 79 -4.96 -6.48 15.12
CA LEU A 79 -5.13 -5.03 15.09
C LEU A 79 -3.89 -4.34 14.56
N TYR A 80 -4.12 -3.42 13.61
CA TYR A 80 -3.09 -2.58 13.01
C TYR A 80 -2.17 -1.90 14.03
N ARG A 81 -2.75 -1.37 15.13
CA ARG A 81 -1.99 -0.65 16.16
C ARG A 81 -0.91 -1.52 16.83
N TYR A 82 -1.11 -2.83 16.88
CA TYR A 82 -0.18 -3.78 17.49
C TYR A 82 0.59 -4.58 16.44
N SER A 83 0.44 -4.23 15.16
CA SER A 83 1.12 -4.93 14.08
C SER A 83 2.40 -4.22 13.68
N THR A 84 3.39 -5.01 13.32
CA THR A 84 4.68 -4.61 12.80
C THR A 84 4.92 -5.24 11.44
N GLY A 85 5.87 -4.69 10.69
CA GLY A 85 6.25 -5.20 9.38
C GLY A 85 7.73 -5.03 9.10
N HIS A 86 8.06 -4.22 8.11
CA HIS A 86 9.44 -4.00 7.69
C HIS A 86 10.32 -3.47 8.83
N GLY A 87 11.36 -4.24 9.20
CA GLY A 87 12.29 -3.87 10.27
C GLY A 87 11.65 -3.75 11.65
N ASP A 88 10.60 -4.54 11.92
CA ASP A 88 9.81 -4.51 13.18
C ASP A 88 9.17 -3.15 13.50
N LEU A 89 9.12 -2.24 12.52
CA LEU A 89 8.41 -0.97 12.66
C LEU A 89 6.92 -1.23 12.73
N GLN A 90 6.24 -0.51 13.62
CA GLN A 90 4.78 -0.49 13.63
C GLN A 90 4.26 0.00 12.28
N CYS A 91 3.15 -0.57 11.81
CA CYS A 91 2.56 -0.16 10.53
C CYS A 91 2.30 1.36 10.46
N SER A 92 2.01 2.00 11.61
CA SER A 92 1.81 3.44 11.74
C SER A 92 3.02 4.30 11.42
N SER A 93 4.24 3.76 11.52
CA SER A 93 5.45 4.47 11.15
C SER A 93 5.48 4.84 9.67
N CYS A 94 4.85 4.02 8.81
CA CYS A 94 4.76 4.31 7.38
C CYS A 94 3.38 4.81 6.96
N HIS A 95 2.31 4.22 7.49
CA HIS A 95 0.95 4.46 7.02
C HIS A 95 0.18 5.53 7.82
N GLY A 96 0.70 6.02 8.95
CA GLY A 96 -0.01 6.97 9.81
C GLY A 96 -0.94 6.30 10.84
N SER A 97 -1.73 7.07 11.58
CA SER A 97 -2.60 6.51 12.64
C SER A 97 -3.86 5.82 12.07
N THR A 98 -4.49 4.92 12.86
CA THR A 98 -5.66 4.12 12.41
C THR A 98 -6.86 4.96 11.97
N HIS A 99 -7.06 6.16 12.51
CA HIS A 99 -8.16 7.05 12.15
C HIS A 99 -7.81 7.98 10.97
N ALA A 100 -6.56 7.94 10.51
CA ALA A 100 -6.03 8.84 9.51
C ALA A 100 -4.83 8.19 8.77
N ILE A 101 -5.07 7.05 8.12
CA ILE A 101 -4.09 6.48 7.19
C ILE A 101 -3.77 7.54 6.14
N PHE A 102 -2.49 7.75 5.88
CA PHE A 102 -2.03 8.78 4.98
C PHE A 102 -2.47 8.57 3.52
N PRO A 103 -2.58 9.65 2.73
CA PRO A 103 -2.66 11.04 3.20
C PRO A 103 -4.01 11.31 3.86
N THR A 104 -4.01 12.20 4.85
CA THR A 104 -5.23 12.56 5.59
C THR A 104 -5.81 13.87 5.06
N SER A 105 -7.10 14.11 5.32
CA SER A 105 -7.77 15.37 4.95
C SER A 105 -7.36 16.57 5.81
N HIS A 106 -6.66 16.35 6.93
CA HIS A 106 -6.22 17.39 7.84
C HIS A 106 -4.71 17.60 7.69
N ALA A 107 -4.30 18.82 7.35
CA ALA A 107 -2.90 19.15 7.13
C ALA A 107 -2.00 18.78 8.33
N ALA A 108 -2.50 18.99 9.55
CA ALA A 108 -1.77 18.70 10.79
C ALA A 108 -1.33 17.22 10.91
N ASP A 109 -2.12 16.26 10.42
CA ASP A 109 -1.73 14.86 10.48
C ASP A 109 -0.59 14.58 9.50
N ASN A 110 -0.56 15.25 8.35
CA ASN A 110 0.41 15.02 7.29
C ASN A 110 1.81 15.61 7.58
N VAL A 111 1.93 16.51 8.56
CA VAL A 111 3.20 17.18 8.93
C VAL A 111 4.34 16.19 9.15
N TYR A 112 4.07 15.03 9.76
CA TYR A 112 5.07 13.97 9.94
C TYR A 112 5.62 13.45 8.60
N SER A 113 4.72 13.05 7.69
CA SER A 113 5.11 12.55 6.37
C SER A 113 5.82 13.64 5.55
N GLU A 114 5.30 14.86 5.57
CA GLU A 114 5.85 15.96 4.80
C GLU A 114 7.28 16.30 5.25
N ASN A 115 7.53 16.36 6.55
CA ASN A 115 8.87 16.60 7.08
C ASN A 115 9.83 15.45 6.79
N LEU A 116 9.34 14.21 6.73
CA LEU A 116 10.19 13.03 6.57
C LEU A 116 10.58 12.74 5.11
N GLN A 117 9.64 12.89 4.17
CA GLN A 117 9.85 12.54 2.76
C GLN A 117 9.57 13.68 1.77
N GLY A 118 9.25 14.89 2.26
CA GLY A 118 9.01 16.07 1.41
C GLY A 118 7.62 16.11 0.76
N HIS A 119 6.74 15.16 1.07
CA HIS A 119 5.35 15.17 0.59
C HIS A 119 4.40 14.44 1.56
N SER A 120 3.11 14.75 1.46
CA SER A 120 2.07 14.01 2.17
C SER A 120 1.82 12.63 1.55
N GLY A 121 1.52 11.64 2.40
CA GLY A 121 1.19 10.29 1.99
C GLY A 121 1.83 9.23 2.87
N THR A 122 1.59 7.97 2.54
CA THR A 122 2.35 6.87 3.14
C THR A 122 3.83 7.11 2.91
N VAL A 123 4.66 6.89 3.94
CA VAL A 123 6.11 6.99 3.84
C VAL A 123 6.60 5.91 2.89
N ALA A 124 7.15 6.33 1.75
CA ALA A 124 7.59 5.47 0.67
C ALA A 124 8.97 5.88 0.11
N GLU A 125 9.47 7.07 0.44
CA GLU A 125 10.85 7.46 0.17
C GLU A 125 11.79 6.78 1.18
N CYS A 126 12.26 5.59 0.81
CA CYS A 126 13.01 4.71 1.71
C CYS A 126 14.31 5.34 2.23
N THR A 127 14.88 6.29 1.48
CA THR A 127 16.06 7.08 1.86
C THR A 127 15.84 7.97 3.08
N SER A 128 14.58 8.21 3.48
CA SER A 128 14.26 8.89 4.74
C SER A 128 14.72 8.10 5.97
N CYS A 129 14.97 6.79 5.85
CA CYS A 129 15.50 5.96 6.93
C CYS A 129 16.78 5.20 6.51
N HIS A 130 16.87 4.78 5.25
CA HIS A 130 18.03 4.07 4.72
C HIS A 130 19.07 5.04 4.17
N THR A 131 20.14 5.28 4.91
CA THR A 131 21.29 6.10 4.46
C THR A 131 21.97 5.51 3.22
N THR A 132 21.94 4.18 3.09
CA THR A 132 22.30 3.46 1.88
C THR A 132 21.14 2.56 1.49
N MET A 133 20.61 2.74 0.29
CA MET A 133 19.51 1.92 -0.20
C MET A 133 19.98 0.48 -0.46
N PRO A 134 19.39 -0.52 0.19
CA PRO A 134 19.67 -1.92 -0.11
C PRO A 134 19.25 -2.24 -1.56
N SER A 135 20.02 -3.07 -2.25
CA SER A 135 19.61 -3.68 -3.52
C SER A 135 18.98 -5.04 -3.23
N THR A 136 17.65 -5.15 -3.34
CA THR A 136 16.88 -6.35 -3.00
C THR A 136 15.70 -6.51 -3.94
N THR A 137 15.31 -7.76 -4.20
CA THR A 137 14.11 -8.08 -4.98
C THR A 137 12.84 -8.11 -4.12
N THR A 138 12.95 -8.50 -2.84
CA THR A 138 11.79 -8.67 -1.95
C THR A 138 12.06 -8.21 -0.52
N GLY A 139 13.12 -7.44 -0.28
CA GLY A 139 13.55 -7.04 1.07
C GLY A 139 12.80 -5.84 1.65
N GLY A 140 12.07 -5.11 0.80
CA GLY A 140 11.26 -3.96 1.21
C GLY A 140 9.93 -4.35 1.86
N PRO A 141 9.18 -3.35 2.35
CA PRO A 141 7.84 -3.57 2.89
C PRO A 141 6.94 -4.30 1.88
N HIS A 142 6.10 -5.21 2.35
CA HIS A 142 5.18 -6.01 1.51
C HIS A 142 5.85 -6.85 0.41
N GLY A 143 7.15 -7.12 0.55
CA GLY A 143 7.95 -7.82 -0.45
C GLY A 143 8.31 -6.94 -1.65
N MET A 144 8.37 -5.62 -1.45
CA MET A 144 8.81 -4.69 -2.48
C MET A 144 10.30 -4.86 -2.78
N HIS A 145 10.65 -4.74 -4.06
CA HIS A 145 12.02 -4.58 -4.50
C HIS A 145 12.51 -3.15 -4.22
N THR A 146 13.81 -2.94 -4.40
CA THR A 146 14.42 -1.61 -4.36
C THR A 146 13.77 -0.68 -5.37
N VAL A 147 13.50 0.56 -4.98
CA VAL A 147 12.84 1.54 -5.84
C VAL A 147 13.86 2.56 -6.36
N GLY A 148 13.82 2.84 -7.66
CA GLY A 148 14.62 3.90 -8.29
C GLY A 148 15.48 3.41 -9.45
N GLN A 149 16.41 4.26 -9.88
CA GLN A 149 17.25 4.02 -11.06
C GLN A 149 18.12 2.76 -10.94
N SER A 150 18.64 2.46 -9.74
CA SER A 150 19.45 1.26 -9.51
C SER A 150 18.69 -0.01 -9.87
N TRP A 151 17.42 -0.10 -9.48
CA TRP A 151 16.56 -1.23 -9.84
C TRP A 151 16.29 -1.29 -11.34
N VAL A 152 15.99 -0.17 -11.98
CA VAL A 152 15.77 -0.12 -13.44
C VAL A 152 16.99 -0.69 -14.17
N SER A 153 18.20 -0.33 -13.72
CA SER A 153 19.45 -0.82 -14.32
C SER A 153 19.82 -2.26 -13.99
N SER A 154 19.14 -2.93 -13.06
CA SER A 154 19.53 -4.27 -12.60
C SER A 154 18.42 -5.31 -12.62
N HIS A 155 17.17 -4.95 -12.85
CA HIS A 155 16.04 -5.89 -12.71
C HIS A 155 15.92 -6.92 -13.83
N GLU A 156 16.67 -6.77 -14.92
CA GLU A 156 16.66 -7.68 -16.08
C GLU A 156 16.92 -9.13 -15.65
N ASN A 157 18.00 -9.40 -14.92
CA ASN A 157 18.32 -10.75 -14.46
C ASN A 157 17.23 -11.32 -13.53
N VAL A 158 16.54 -10.48 -12.76
CA VAL A 158 15.42 -10.90 -11.91
C VAL A 158 14.23 -11.33 -12.77
N ALA A 159 13.93 -10.55 -13.82
CA ALA A 159 12.85 -10.83 -14.74
C ALA A 159 13.12 -12.07 -15.61
N GLU A 160 14.35 -12.24 -16.11
CA GLU A 160 14.75 -13.42 -16.89
C GLU A 160 14.62 -14.72 -16.08
N ASN A 161 14.96 -14.66 -14.78
CA ASN A 161 14.84 -15.82 -13.91
C ASN A 161 13.39 -16.16 -13.58
N ASN A 162 12.56 -15.15 -13.28
CA ASN A 162 11.15 -15.36 -12.96
C ASN A 162 10.33 -14.07 -13.13
N ALA A 163 9.90 -13.77 -14.34
CA ALA A 163 9.02 -12.62 -14.60
C ALA A 163 7.67 -12.74 -13.88
N ALA A 164 7.17 -13.97 -13.65
CA ALA A 164 5.87 -14.19 -13.01
C ALA A 164 5.81 -13.62 -11.57
N GLN A 165 6.94 -13.49 -10.86
CA GLN A 165 6.98 -12.89 -9.53
C GLN A 165 6.52 -11.43 -9.51
N CYS A 166 6.70 -10.71 -10.63
CA CYS A 166 6.35 -9.30 -10.75
C CYS A 166 4.83 -9.08 -10.82
N THR A 167 4.07 -10.08 -11.29
CA THR A 167 2.64 -9.94 -11.61
C THR A 167 1.78 -9.62 -10.39
N THR A 168 2.24 -10.02 -9.20
CA THR A 168 1.55 -9.73 -7.94
C THR A 168 1.41 -8.22 -7.69
N CYS A 169 2.41 -7.43 -8.09
CA CYS A 169 2.43 -5.98 -7.88
C CYS A 169 2.22 -5.20 -9.18
N HIS A 170 2.71 -5.71 -10.31
CA HIS A 170 2.66 -5.06 -11.62
C HIS A 170 1.55 -5.60 -12.54
N GLY A 171 0.60 -6.37 -11.98
CA GLY A 171 -0.55 -6.89 -12.71
C GLY A 171 -0.22 -8.16 -13.50
N ALA A 172 -1.23 -9.03 -13.67
CA ALA A 172 -1.11 -10.28 -14.44
C ALA A 172 -0.70 -10.07 -15.90
N ASP A 173 -0.96 -8.88 -16.42
CA ASP A 173 -0.65 -8.49 -17.78
C ASP A 173 0.55 -7.54 -17.89
N TYR A 174 1.27 -7.30 -16.78
CA TYR A 174 2.48 -6.47 -16.70
C TYR A 174 2.29 -4.99 -17.05
N ARG A 175 1.05 -4.51 -17.16
CA ARG A 175 0.74 -3.08 -17.42
C ARG A 175 0.70 -2.24 -16.15
N GLY A 176 0.99 -2.85 -15.01
CA GLY A 176 0.93 -2.25 -13.70
C GLY A 176 -0.44 -2.45 -13.03
N SER A 177 -0.48 -2.18 -11.73
CA SER A 177 -1.69 -2.29 -10.92
C SER A 177 -1.79 -1.10 -9.97
N VAL A 178 -2.80 -1.10 -9.09
CA VAL A 178 -2.86 -0.10 -8.00
C VAL A 178 -1.65 -0.15 -7.08
N LEU A 179 -0.96 -1.30 -7.00
CA LEU A 179 0.24 -1.49 -6.18
C LEU A 179 1.52 -0.94 -6.82
N SER A 180 1.58 -0.80 -8.14
CA SER A 180 2.75 -0.24 -8.83
C SER A 180 2.66 1.27 -9.03
N LYS A 181 1.75 1.95 -8.33
CA LYS A 181 1.63 3.40 -8.36
C LYS A 181 2.83 4.07 -7.68
N THR A 182 3.34 5.13 -8.30
CA THR A 182 4.36 5.98 -7.68
C THR A 182 3.78 6.81 -6.53
N PHE A 183 4.52 6.91 -5.42
CA PHE A 183 4.13 7.76 -4.29
C PHE A 183 4.55 9.23 -4.47
N SER A 184 5.53 9.45 -5.33
CA SER A 184 6.15 10.73 -5.68
C SER A 184 6.40 10.80 -7.19
N ALA A 185 6.54 12.00 -7.74
CA ALA A 185 6.98 12.16 -9.11
C ALA A 185 8.43 11.66 -9.25
N ARG A 186 8.75 11.01 -10.37
CA ARG A 186 10.08 10.45 -10.61
C ARG A 186 10.43 10.40 -12.09
N THR A 187 11.72 10.50 -12.35
CA THR A 187 12.31 10.34 -13.68
C THR A 187 13.24 9.13 -13.64
N LEU A 188 13.02 8.20 -14.57
CA LEU A 188 13.80 6.98 -14.70
C LEU A 188 14.32 6.87 -16.13
N ASN A 189 15.52 6.31 -16.28
CA ASN A 189 16.15 6.09 -17.58
C ASN A 189 16.32 4.59 -17.84
N ALA A 190 15.90 4.13 -19.01
CA ALA A 190 16.04 2.75 -19.47
C ALA A 190 16.32 2.78 -20.98
N ASP A 191 17.32 2.02 -21.44
CA ASP A 191 17.64 1.84 -22.86
C ASP A 191 17.76 3.15 -23.67
N GLY A 192 18.43 4.15 -23.08
CA GLY A 192 18.59 5.47 -23.69
C GLY A 192 17.32 6.33 -23.75
N LYS A 193 16.21 5.86 -23.15
CA LYS A 193 14.94 6.59 -23.03
C LYS A 193 14.75 7.10 -21.62
N THR A 194 14.21 8.31 -21.50
CA THR A 194 13.79 8.89 -20.23
C THR A 194 12.28 8.76 -20.08
N LYS A 195 11.83 8.18 -18.97
CA LYS A 195 10.42 8.06 -18.59
C LYS A 195 10.14 8.92 -17.36
N ASN A 196 9.17 9.82 -17.51
CA ASN A 196 8.70 10.68 -16.42
C ASN A 196 7.37 10.14 -15.89
N TYR A 197 7.30 9.93 -14.58
CA TYR A 197 6.10 9.52 -13.86
C TYR A 197 5.65 10.66 -12.95
N ALA A 198 4.40 11.08 -13.09
CA ALA A 198 3.75 11.91 -12.08
C ALA A 198 3.47 11.09 -10.82
N LYS A 199 3.18 11.75 -9.69
CA LYS A 199 2.66 11.10 -8.48
C LYS A 199 1.38 10.32 -8.80
N GLY A 200 1.29 9.07 -8.36
CA GLY A 200 0.16 8.18 -8.58
C GLY A 200 0.12 7.52 -9.96
N ALA A 201 1.11 7.76 -10.82
CA ALA A 201 1.24 7.07 -12.09
C ALA A 201 1.54 5.60 -11.86
N VAL A 202 0.86 4.73 -12.62
CA VAL A 202 1.08 3.29 -12.59
C VAL A 202 2.35 2.97 -13.39
N VAL A 203 3.21 2.12 -12.83
CA VAL A 203 4.42 1.63 -13.50
C VAL A 203 4.18 0.21 -14.02
N GLY A 204 4.36 0.00 -15.33
CA GLY A 204 4.30 -1.29 -15.99
C GLY A 204 5.54 -1.57 -16.86
N CYS A 205 5.76 -2.82 -17.23
CA CYS A 205 6.90 -3.22 -18.07
C CYS A 205 6.86 -2.51 -19.44
N TYR A 206 5.66 -2.37 -20.02
CA TYR A 206 5.46 -1.74 -21.33
C TYR A 206 5.71 -0.22 -21.35
N ASP A 207 5.95 0.41 -20.20
CA ASP A 207 6.34 1.81 -20.17
C ASP A 207 7.73 2.05 -20.77
N CYS A 208 8.59 1.04 -20.72
CA CYS A 208 9.96 1.05 -21.23
C CYS A 208 10.18 -0.03 -22.30
N HIS A 209 9.59 -1.22 -22.11
CA HIS A 209 9.74 -2.37 -22.99
C HIS A 209 8.65 -2.41 -24.08
N GLY A 210 9.00 -2.93 -25.26
CA GLY A 210 8.07 -3.11 -26.37
C GLY A 210 7.00 -4.16 -26.10
N LYS A 211 6.16 -4.48 -27.09
CA LYS A 211 5.10 -5.50 -26.94
C LYS A 211 5.61 -6.94 -26.87
N GLU A 212 6.90 -7.16 -27.12
CA GLU A 212 7.52 -8.47 -27.34
C GLU A 212 8.65 -8.76 -26.34
N TRP A 213 8.53 -8.28 -25.10
CA TRP A 213 9.47 -8.64 -24.03
C TRP A 213 9.34 -10.11 -23.63
#